data_AF-A0A941RD26-F1
#
_entry.id   AF-A0A941RD26-F1
#
_cell.length_a   1.000
_cell.length_b   1.000
_cell.length_c   1.000
_cell.angle_alpha   90.00
_cell.angle_beta   90.00
_cell.angle_gamma   90.00
#
_symmetry.space_group_name_H-M   'P 1'
#
loop_
_entity.id
_entity.type
_entity.pdbx_description
1 polymer ?
#
loop_
_entity_poly.entity_id
_entity_poly.type
_entity_poly.pdbx_seq_one_letter_code
_entity_poly.pdbx_strand_id
1 'polypeptide(L)'
;MSPETIRYNKQQEPRHKEVCNCLAEEIDRHLSGADNKIWHAHPVWFLDGNPIVGYSKQKPGVRLMFWSGADFRRSRIERRREEIQRCIRVL
;
A
#
# COMPACT_ATOMS: atom_id res chain seq x y z
N MET A 1 -11.94 2.84 -1.51
CA MET A 1 -11.41 2.80 -0.14
C MET A 1 -12.30 1.99 0.77
N SER A 2 -11.72 1.23 1.68
CA SER A 2 -12.45 0.54 2.75
C SER A 2 -12.78 1.48 3.91
N PRO A 3 -13.90 1.26 4.64
CA PRO A 3 -14.21 2.00 5.87
C PRO A 3 -13.12 1.88 6.95
N GLU A 4 -12.41 0.75 7.00
CA GLU A 4 -11.34 0.51 7.96
C GLU A 4 -10.11 1.39 7.69
N THR A 5 -9.74 1.56 6.42
CA THR A 5 -8.68 2.49 6.02
C THR A 5 -9.04 3.94 6.33
N ILE A 6 -10.30 4.34 6.11
CA ILE A 6 -10.79 5.67 6.51
C ILE A 6 -10.64 5.86 8.03
N ARG A 7 -10.99 4.83 8.82
CA ARG A 7 -10.84 4.87 10.28
C ARG A 7 -9.38 4.91 10.71
N TYR A 8 -8.49 4.20 10.03
CA TYR A 8 -7.04 4.26 10.26
C TYR A 8 -6.51 5.67 10.02
N ASN A 9 -6.86 6.29 8.89
CA ASN A 9 -6.40 7.64 8.53
C ASN A 9 -6.90 8.69 9.54
N LYS A 10 -8.15 8.57 10.00
CA LYS A 10 -8.73 9.49 11.00
C LYS A 10 -8.01 9.46 12.35
N GLN A 11 -7.35 8.36 12.70
CA GLN A 11 -6.60 8.21 13.96
C GLN A 11 -5.17 8.79 13.88
N GLN A 12 -4.71 9.21 12.71
CA GLN A 12 -3.38 9.80 12.56
C GLN A 12 -3.36 11.27 13.00
N GLU A 13 -2.18 11.75 13.40
CA GLU A 13 -1.94 13.17 13.67
C GLU A 13 -2.26 14.02 12.42
N PRO A 14 -2.67 15.29 12.55
CA PRO A 14 -3.18 16.10 11.43
C PRO A 14 -2.29 16.08 10.18
N ARG A 15 -0.97 16.28 10.35
CA ARG A 15 0.01 16.24 9.25
C ARG A 15 0.09 14.88 8.56
N HIS A 16 0.10 13.79 9.35
CA HIS A 16 0.15 12.43 8.80
C HIS A 16 -1.19 12.03 8.17
N LYS A 17 -2.31 12.51 8.71
CA LYS A 17 -3.65 12.24 8.21
C LYS A 17 -3.84 12.79 6.79
N GLU A 18 -3.38 14.00 6.52
CA GLU A 18 -3.40 14.59 5.17
C GLU A 18 -2.63 13.73 4.17
N VAL A 19 -1.41 13.31 4.54
CA VAL A 19 -0.58 12.41 3.72
C VAL A 19 -1.27 11.05 3.51
N CYS A 20 -1.78 10.43 4.57
CA CYS A 20 -2.47 9.14 4.47
C CYS A 20 -3.74 9.21 3.62
N ASN A 21 -4.51 10.30 3.69
CA ASN A 21 -5.68 10.50 2.83
C ASN A 21 -5.27 10.64 1.37
N CYS A 22 -4.29 11.51 1.08
CA CYS A 22 -3.76 11.69 -0.27
C CYS A 22 -3.25 10.37 -0.86
N LEU A 23 -2.45 9.62 -0.10
CA LEU A 23 -1.97 8.31 -0.54
C LEU A 23 -3.12 7.34 -0.83
N ALA A 24 -4.10 7.25 0.06
CA ALA A 24 -5.22 6.34 -0.12
C ALA A 24 -6.08 6.70 -1.34
N GLU A 25 -6.33 8.00 -1.58
CA GLU A 25 -7.07 8.50 -2.74
C GLU A 25 -6.33 8.23 -4.05
N GLU A 26 -5.02 8.49 -4.11
CA GLU A 26 -4.23 8.24 -5.31
C GLU A 26 -4.08 6.74 -5.59
N ILE A 27 -3.92 5.92 -4.56
CA ILE A 27 -3.89 4.45 -4.72
C ILE A 27 -5.24 3.95 -5.25
N ASP A 28 -6.36 4.35 -4.65
CA ASP A 28 -7.69 3.93 -5.11
C ASP A 28 -7.99 4.39 -6.54
N ARG A 29 -7.55 5.60 -6.91
CA ARG A 29 -7.73 6.13 -8.27
C ARG A 29 -6.97 5.31 -9.31
N HIS A 30 -5.74 4.91 -9.01
CA HIS A 30 -4.85 4.26 -9.97
C HIS A 30 -4.92 2.72 -9.94
N LEU A 31 -5.34 2.12 -8.84
CA LEU A 31 -5.53 0.67 -8.67
C LEU A 31 -7.03 0.33 -8.60
N SER A 32 -7.76 0.72 -9.63
CA SER A 32 -9.17 0.36 -9.77
C SER A 32 -9.33 -1.17 -9.79
N GLY A 33 -10.16 -1.69 -8.89
CA GLY A 33 -10.40 -3.14 -8.75
C GLY A 33 -9.49 -3.84 -7.73
N ALA A 34 -8.57 -3.12 -7.08
CA ALA A 34 -7.83 -3.67 -5.95
C ALA A 34 -8.69 -3.68 -4.67
N ASP A 35 -8.60 -4.78 -3.93
CA ASP A 35 -9.19 -4.94 -2.60
C ASP A 35 -8.36 -4.15 -1.57
N ASN A 36 -9.00 -3.23 -0.85
CA ASN A 36 -8.35 -2.48 0.23
C ASN A 36 -8.70 -3.07 1.60
N LYS A 37 -7.71 -3.47 2.39
CA LYS A 37 -7.88 -4.12 3.70
C LYS A 37 -6.82 -3.63 4.68
N ILE A 38 -7.10 -3.70 5.99
CA ILE A 38 -6.07 -3.54 7.02
C ILE A 38 -5.30 -4.85 7.15
N TRP A 39 -4.01 -4.83 6.83
CA TRP A 39 -3.12 -5.97 6.93
C TRP A 39 -1.91 -5.61 7.79
N HIS A 40 -1.55 -6.47 8.76
CA HIS A 40 -0.53 -6.18 9.78
C HIS A 40 -0.66 -4.77 10.40
N ALA A 41 -1.90 -4.38 10.75
CA ALA A 41 -2.27 -3.09 11.34
C ALA A 41 -2.09 -1.85 10.46
N HIS A 42 -1.93 -2.00 9.14
CA HIS A 42 -1.83 -0.88 8.23
C HIS A 42 -2.63 -1.09 6.92
N PRO A 43 -3.06 -0.02 6.23
CA PRO A 43 -3.77 -0.12 4.96
C PRO A 43 -2.91 -0.73 3.86
N VAL A 44 -3.45 -1.77 3.19
CA VAL A 44 -2.83 -2.45 2.05
C VAL A 44 -3.88 -2.73 0.97
N TRP A 45 -3.45 -2.59 -0.28
CA TRP A 45 -4.23 -2.87 -1.48
C TRP A 45 -3.73 -4.16 -2.13
N PHE A 46 -4.69 -5.01 -2.44
CA PHE A 46 -4.48 -6.34 -2.99
C PHE A 46 -5.08 -6.41 -4.39
N LEU A 47 -4.28 -6.83 -5.37
CA LEU A 47 -4.77 -7.15 -6.71
C LEU A 47 -4.80 -8.66 -6.87
N ASP A 48 -5.99 -9.21 -7.17
CA ASP A 48 -6.23 -10.66 -7.25
C ASP A 48 -5.71 -11.43 -6.02
N GLY A 49 -5.89 -10.84 -4.83
CA GLY A 49 -5.43 -11.42 -3.57
C GLY A 49 -3.94 -11.27 -3.25
N ASN A 50 -3.14 -10.66 -4.12
CA ASN A 50 -1.72 -10.39 -3.88
C ASN A 50 -1.52 -8.95 -3.38
N PRO A 51 -0.79 -8.70 -2.29
CA PRO A 51 -0.49 -7.34 -1.84
C PRO A 51 0.36 -6.63 -2.91
N ILE A 52 0.00 -5.39 -3.26
CA ILE A 52 0.70 -4.59 -4.28
C ILE A 52 1.26 -3.30 -3.68
N VAL A 53 0.45 -2.58 -2.91
CA VAL A 53 0.84 -1.29 -2.32
C VAL A 53 0.13 -1.04 -1.01
N GLY A 54 0.73 -0.24 -0.14
CA GLY A 54 0.20 0.04 1.19
C GLY A 54 1.09 1.03 1.90
N TYR A 55 0.60 1.62 2.99
CA TYR A 55 1.38 2.60 3.74
C TYR A 55 1.22 2.41 5.23
N SER A 56 2.22 2.83 5.99
CA SER A 56 2.19 2.76 7.46
C SER A 56 2.77 4.03 8.08
N LYS A 57 2.20 4.46 9.21
CA LYS A 57 2.80 5.48 10.06
C LYS A 57 4.04 4.92 10.76
N GLN A 58 5.15 5.62 10.65
CA GLN A 58 6.41 5.32 11.31
C GLN A 58 6.78 6.48 12.23
N LYS A 59 7.79 6.30 13.11
CA LYS A 59 8.30 7.40 13.96
C LYS A 59 8.69 8.66 13.17
N PRO A 60 9.42 8.57 12.03
CA PRO A 60 9.84 9.76 11.29
C PRO A 60 8.79 10.34 10.33
N GLY A 61 7.69 9.64 10.02
CA GLY A 61 6.76 10.04 8.96
C GLY A 61 5.93 8.88 8.43
N VAL A 62 5.46 8.96 7.18
CA VAL A 62 4.67 7.90 6.53
C VAL A 62 5.55 7.08 5.57
N ARG A 63 5.47 5.75 5.65
CA ARG A 63 6.20 4.86 4.74
C ARG A 63 5.22 4.29 3.72
N LEU A 64 5.48 4.53 2.44
CA LEU A 64 4.79 3.87 1.32
C LEU A 64 5.58 2.61 0.93
N MET A 65 4.88 1.49 0.82
CA MET A 65 5.45 0.17 0.57
C MET A 65 4.84 -0.37 -0.70
N PHE A 66 5.71 -0.87 -1.58
CA PHE A 66 5.32 -1.57 -2.79
C PHE A 66 5.81 -3.02 -2.68
N TRP A 67 4.93 -3.94 -3.00
CA TRP A 67 5.24 -5.35 -3.15
C TRP A 67 5.31 -5.64 -4.64
N SER A 68 6.46 -6.13 -5.10
CA SER A 68 6.55 -6.61 -6.47
C SER A 68 5.84 -7.96 -6.56
N GLY A 69 4.54 -7.92 -6.87
CA GLY A 69 3.82 -9.08 -7.36
C GLY A 69 4.30 -9.39 -8.78
N ALA A 70 5.35 -10.21 -8.88
CA ALA A 70 5.97 -10.67 -10.13
C ALA A 70 6.52 -9.56 -11.06
N ASP A 71 7.71 -9.84 -11.59
CA ASP A 71 8.44 -9.02 -12.54
C ASP A 71 7.54 -8.49 -13.68
N PHE A 72 7.46 -7.17 -13.87
CA PHE A 72 6.81 -6.55 -15.04
C PHE A 72 7.71 -6.62 -16.29
N ARG A 73 8.51 -7.68 -16.41
CA ARG A 73 9.21 -8.09 -17.62
C ARG A 73 8.70 -9.44 -18.05
N ARG A 74 7.74 -9.46 -18.96
CA ARG A 74 7.53 -10.63 -19.80
C ARG A 74 8.77 -10.84 -20.68
N SER A 75 9.65 -11.73 -20.22
CA SER A 75 10.27 -12.74 -21.06
C SER A 75 10.71 -13.92 -20.18
N ARG A 76 9.82 -14.92 -20.12
CA ARG A 76 10.13 -16.36 -20.14
C ARG A 76 11.01 -16.91 -19.00
N ILE A 77 10.35 -17.73 -18.15
CA ILE A 77 10.86 -18.86 -17.36
C ILE A 77 11.85 -18.48 -16.23
N GLU A 78 11.34 -18.35 -15.01
CA GLU A 78 11.66 -19.21 -13.86
C GLU A 78 10.82 -18.76 -12.64
N ARG A 79 10.17 -19.71 -11.95
CA ARG A 79 9.37 -19.41 -10.76
C ARG A 79 10.26 -19.34 -9.53
N ARG A 80 10.49 -18.14 -9.00
CA ARG A 80 10.77 -17.95 -7.57
C ARG A 80 9.85 -16.90 -6.99
N ARG A 81 8.98 -17.32 -6.06
CA ARG A 81 8.19 -16.44 -5.21
C ARG A 81 9.14 -15.87 -4.15
N GLU A 82 9.81 -14.77 -4.47
CA GLU A 82 10.46 -13.95 -3.46
C GLU A 82 9.64 -12.67 -3.32
N GLU A 83 8.96 -12.51 -2.19
CA GLU A 83 8.22 -11.30 -1.84
C GLU A 83 9.21 -10.17 -1.54
N ILE A 84 9.68 -9.47 -2.58
CA ILE A 84 10.58 -8.34 -2.38
C ILE A 84 9.74 -7.11 -2.04
N GLN A 85 9.77 -6.72 -0.76
CA GLN A 85 9.20 -5.46 -0.29
C GLN A 85 10.15 -4.31 -0.67
N ARG A 86 9.74 -3.46 -1.62
CA ARG A 86 10.44 -2.20 -1.93
C ARG A 86 9.77 -1.07 -1.16
N CYS A 87 10.54 -0.40 -0.30
CA CYS A 87 10.04 0.70 0.52
C CYS A 87 10.47 2.06 -0.03
N ILE A 88 9.53 3.00 -0.12
CA ILE A 88 9.82 4.42 -0.32
C ILE A 88 9.37 5.16 0.95
N ARG A 89 10.23 6.01 1.52
CA ARG A 89 9.85 6.87 2.65
C ARG A 89 9.21 8.13 2.08
N VAL A 90 7.99 8.45 2.51
CA VAL A 90 7.28 9.68 2.15
C VAL A 90 7.32 10.56 3.40
N LEU A 91 8.27 11.51 3.37
CA LEU A 91 8.60 12.55 4.38
C LEU A 91 8.05 12.33 5.79
#